data_AF-A0A1V5BPZ5-F1
#
_entry.id   AF-A0A1V5BPZ5-F1
#
_cell.length_a   1.000
_cell.length_b   1.000
_cell.length_c   1.000
_cell.angle_alpha   90.00
_cell.angle_beta   90.00
_cell.angle_gamma   90.00
#
_symmetry.space_group_name_H-M   'P 1'
#
loop_
_entity.id
_entity.type
_entity.pdbx_description
1 polymer ?
#
loop_
_entity_poly.entity_id
_entity_poly.type
_entity_poly.pdbx_seq_one_letter_code
_entity_poly.pdbx_strand_id
1 'polypeptide(L)'
;MYKYFTSKKTLIDAVVDYHLEILSNYVKNITNNQRSWLEKLEDIFFSYIPKYDPERLLEHMKELKLYFPEVWEKTERVKIIKREQVRKLIYTGLQNGDVSPDLNPAVAILVFERTMDAVLEEGFLTENNLTPKQALEAVKDTLLYGILRR
;
A
#
# COMPACT_ATOMS: atom_id res chain seq x y z
N MET A 1 -20.88 -1.63 -24.72
CA MET A 1 -20.26 -2.39 -23.61
C MET A 1 -20.19 -3.90 -23.90
N TYR A 2 -21.27 -4.57 -24.30
CA TYR A 2 -21.24 -6.02 -24.67
C TYR A 2 -20.41 -6.39 -25.90
N LYS A 3 -19.92 -5.40 -26.68
CA LYS A 3 -19.09 -5.64 -27.87
C LYS A 3 -17.63 -6.02 -27.55
N TYR A 4 -17.18 -5.84 -26.30
CA TYR A 4 -15.78 -6.06 -25.89
C TYR A 4 -15.60 -6.99 -24.68
N PHE A 5 -16.67 -7.29 -23.92
CA PHE A 5 -16.58 -8.14 -22.73
C PHE A 5 -17.74 -9.13 -22.69
N THR A 6 -17.39 -10.41 -22.61
CA THR A 6 -18.32 -11.56 -22.66
C THR A 6 -19.15 -11.70 -21.38
N SER A 7 -18.79 -11.01 -20.29
CA SER A 7 -19.55 -10.93 -19.04
C SER A 7 -19.11 -9.73 -18.17
N LYS A 8 -19.92 -9.32 -17.19
CA LYS A 8 -19.58 -8.31 -16.16
C LYS A 8 -18.24 -8.63 -15.47
N LYS A 9 -17.96 -9.92 -15.25
CA LYS A 9 -16.71 -10.44 -14.68
C LYS A 9 -15.51 -10.09 -15.54
N THR A 10 -15.57 -10.31 -16.85
CA THR A 10 -14.46 -10.04 -17.79
C THR A 10 -14.11 -8.54 -17.81
N LEU A 11 -15.11 -7.66 -17.70
CA LEU A 11 -14.87 -6.23 -17.61
C LEU A 11 -14.17 -5.86 -16.28
N ILE A 12 -14.68 -6.38 -15.15
CA ILE A 12 -14.08 -6.14 -13.82
C ILE A 12 -12.63 -6.63 -13.80
N ASP A 13 -12.38 -7.83 -14.34
CA ASP A 13 -11.05 -8.42 -14.42
C ASP A 13 -10.07 -7.53 -15.18
N ALA A 14 -10.46 -7.05 -16.37
CA ALA A 14 -9.63 -6.17 -17.18
C ALA A 14 -9.38 -4.80 -16.53
N VAL A 15 -10.38 -4.23 -15.85
CA VAL A 15 -10.25 -2.97 -15.11
C VAL A 15 -9.29 -3.14 -13.93
N VAL A 16 -9.42 -4.22 -13.17
CA VAL A 16 -8.51 -4.51 -12.05
C VAL A 16 -7.08 -4.72 -12.57
N ASP A 17 -6.88 -5.52 -13.61
CA ASP A 17 -5.55 -5.73 -14.21
C ASP A 17 -4.91 -4.40 -14.65
N TYR A 18 -5.67 -3.54 -15.31
CA TYR A 18 -5.20 -2.21 -15.72
C TYR A 18 -4.73 -1.37 -14.52
N HIS A 19 -5.52 -1.31 -13.44
CA HIS A 19 -5.15 -0.55 -12.25
C HIS A 19 -3.97 -1.16 -11.49
N LEU A 20 -3.92 -2.50 -11.37
CA LEU A 20 -2.80 -3.20 -10.73
C LEU A 20 -1.50 -3.00 -11.51
N GLU A 21 -1.55 -2.94 -12.84
CA GLU A 21 -0.37 -2.68 -13.67
C GLU A 21 0.14 -1.25 -13.48
N ILE A 22 -0.75 -0.25 -13.48
CA ILE A 22 -0.38 1.14 -13.18
C ILE A 22 0.27 1.25 -11.80
N LEU A 23 -0.37 0.66 -10.78
CA LEU A 23 0.13 0.71 -9.42
C LEU A 23 1.47 -0.02 -9.30
N SER A 24 1.60 -1.20 -9.90
CA SER A 24 2.86 -1.95 -9.95
C SER A 24 3.99 -1.14 -10.55
N ASN A 25 3.73 -0.48 -11.68
CA ASN A 25 4.73 0.35 -12.36
C ASN A 25 5.07 1.61 -11.57
N TYR A 26 4.08 2.24 -10.93
CA TYR A 26 4.33 3.35 -10.02
C TYR A 26 5.28 2.93 -8.88
N VAL A 27 4.92 1.86 -8.15
CA VAL A 27 5.70 1.40 -6.99
C VAL A 27 7.10 0.94 -7.40
N LYS A 28 7.25 0.21 -8.53
CA LYS A 28 8.57 -0.22 -9.05
C LYS A 28 9.51 0.95 -9.35
N ASN A 29 8.96 2.11 -9.70
CA ASN A 29 9.75 3.29 -10.09
C ASN A 29 10.06 4.25 -8.92
N ILE A 30 9.48 4.04 -7.73
CA ILE A 30 9.72 4.90 -6.56
C ILE A 30 11.21 4.96 -6.21
N THR A 31 11.93 3.83 -6.27
CA THR A 31 13.36 3.81 -5.93
C THR A 31 14.24 4.54 -6.95
N ASN A 32 13.76 4.72 -8.18
CA ASN A 32 14.54 5.27 -9.30
C ASN A 32 14.39 6.79 -9.45
N ASN A 33 13.51 7.43 -8.67
CA ASN A 33 13.32 8.87 -8.74
C ASN A 33 14.36 9.63 -7.88
N GLN A 34 14.47 10.95 -8.09
CA GLN A 34 15.42 11.82 -7.39
C GLN A 34 14.93 12.28 -6.00
N ARG A 35 13.81 11.74 -5.51
CA ARG A 35 13.25 12.16 -4.22
C ARG A 35 14.08 11.63 -3.06
N SER A 36 13.97 12.29 -1.90
CA SER A 36 14.63 11.86 -0.68
C SER A 36 14.14 10.49 -0.21
N TRP A 37 14.91 9.84 0.66
CA TRP A 37 14.53 8.55 1.24
C TRP A 37 13.15 8.59 1.91
N LEU A 38 12.88 9.64 2.69
CA LEU A 38 11.61 9.83 3.39
C LEU A 38 10.45 9.98 2.39
N GLU A 39 10.59 10.83 1.38
CA GLU A 39 9.55 11.01 0.36
C GLU A 39 9.26 9.73 -0.41
N LYS A 40 10.28 8.92 -0.71
CA LYS A 40 10.10 7.62 -1.37
C LYS A 40 9.30 6.66 -0.49
N LEU A 41 9.56 6.66 0.82
CA LEU A 41 8.81 5.83 1.75
C LEU A 41 7.35 6.31 1.88
N GLU A 42 7.12 7.63 1.95
CA GLU A 42 5.78 8.22 1.92
C GLU A 42 5.00 7.87 0.65
N ASP A 43 5.65 7.93 -0.52
CA ASP A 43 5.06 7.52 -1.79
C ASP A 43 4.59 6.05 -1.73
N ILE A 44 5.33 5.15 -1.07
CA ILE A 44 4.88 3.76 -0.88
C ILE A 44 3.68 3.69 0.08
N PHE A 45 3.73 4.37 1.22
CA PHE A 45 2.62 4.39 2.21
C PHE A 45 1.31 4.79 1.53
N PHE A 46 1.31 5.93 0.85
CA PHE A 46 0.10 6.52 0.28
C PHE A 46 -0.27 6.01 -1.10
N SER A 47 0.52 5.14 -1.73
CA SER A 47 0.18 4.57 -3.05
C SER A 47 -1.11 3.74 -3.08
N TYR A 48 -1.66 3.35 -1.92
CA TYR A 48 -2.98 2.71 -1.83
C TYR A 48 -4.14 3.70 -1.94
N ILE A 49 -3.90 4.99 -1.68
CA ILE A 49 -4.94 6.00 -1.59
C ILE A 49 -5.05 6.76 -2.91
N PRO A 50 -6.18 6.61 -3.64
CA PRO A 50 -6.44 7.45 -4.79
C PRO A 50 -6.66 8.87 -4.32
N LYS A 51 -6.20 9.85 -5.11
CA LYS A 51 -6.24 11.28 -4.75
C LYS A 51 -7.64 11.83 -4.52
N TYR A 52 -8.67 11.19 -5.08
CA TYR A 52 -10.00 11.78 -5.19
C TYR A 52 -11.09 11.06 -4.38
N ASP A 53 -10.93 9.78 -4.04
CA ASP A 53 -11.98 9.01 -3.35
C ASP A 53 -11.46 7.72 -2.65
N PRO A 54 -10.75 7.83 -1.52
CA PRO A 54 -10.19 6.68 -0.80
C PRO A 54 -11.25 5.74 -0.21
N GLU A 55 -12.34 6.31 0.31
CA GLU A 55 -13.41 5.54 0.98
C GLU A 55 -14.10 4.62 -0.02
N ARG A 56 -14.47 5.16 -1.19
CA ARG A 56 -15.06 4.37 -2.26
C ARG A 56 -14.14 3.29 -2.82
N LEU A 57 -12.82 3.53 -2.85
CA LEU A 57 -11.89 2.48 -3.24
C LEU A 57 -11.96 1.29 -2.26
N LEU A 58 -12.00 1.54 -0.95
CA LEU A 58 -12.11 0.47 0.03
C LEU A 58 -13.43 -0.29 -0.10
N GLU A 59 -14.54 0.41 -0.34
CA GLU A 59 -15.83 -0.23 -0.65
C GLU A 59 -15.72 -1.14 -1.88
N HIS A 60 -15.14 -0.64 -2.97
CA HIS A 60 -14.91 -1.46 -4.17
C HIS A 60 -13.98 -2.64 -3.92
N MET A 61 -12.94 -2.49 -3.08
CA MET A 61 -12.04 -3.58 -2.70
C MET A 61 -12.77 -4.66 -1.89
N LYS A 62 -13.67 -4.26 -0.98
CA LYS A 62 -14.54 -5.17 -0.23
C LYS A 62 -15.47 -5.94 -1.14
N GLU A 63 -16.15 -5.26 -2.06
CA GLU A 63 -17.01 -5.91 -3.05
C GLU A 63 -16.23 -6.87 -3.95
N LEU A 64 -15.03 -6.47 -4.39
CA LEU A 64 -14.16 -7.31 -5.21
C LEU A 64 -13.78 -8.60 -4.46
N LYS A 65 -13.39 -8.48 -3.18
CA LYS A 65 -13.06 -9.63 -2.32
C LYS A 65 -14.25 -10.56 -2.09
N LEU A 66 -15.46 -10.02 -1.95
CA LEU A 66 -16.67 -10.80 -1.68
C LEU A 66 -17.24 -11.49 -2.93
N TYR A 67 -17.31 -10.78 -4.06
CA TYR A 67 -18.03 -11.24 -5.25
C TYR A 67 -17.13 -11.79 -6.35
N PHE A 68 -15.83 -11.47 -6.34
CA PHE A 68 -14.86 -11.87 -7.37
C PHE A 68 -13.51 -12.28 -6.74
N PRO A 69 -13.48 -13.29 -5.84
CA PRO A 69 -12.29 -13.66 -5.08
C PRO A 69 -11.09 -14.03 -5.97
N GLU A 70 -11.31 -14.65 -7.13
CA GLU A 70 -10.24 -14.95 -8.10
C GLU A 70 -9.61 -13.70 -8.72
N VAL A 71 -10.36 -12.61 -8.85
CA VAL A 71 -9.82 -11.31 -9.29
C VAL A 71 -9.11 -10.62 -8.14
N TRP A 72 -9.64 -10.75 -6.92
CA TRP A 72 -9.01 -10.23 -5.70
C TRP A 72 -7.63 -10.84 -5.43
N GLU A 73 -7.43 -12.13 -5.69
CA GLU A 73 -6.14 -12.81 -5.53
C GLU A 73 -5.01 -12.14 -6.33
N LYS A 74 -5.33 -11.46 -7.45
CA LYS A 74 -4.35 -10.72 -8.24
C LYS A 74 -3.73 -9.55 -7.48
N THR A 75 -4.42 -8.98 -6.50
CA THR A 75 -3.90 -7.88 -5.66
C THR A 75 -2.67 -8.29 -4.85
N GLU A 76 -2.48 -9.59 -4.57
CA GLU A 76 -1.30 -10.10 -3.87
C GLU A 76 0.00 -9.78 -4.63
N ARG A 77 -0.05 -9.70 -5.97
CA ARG A 77 1.13 -9.33 -6.79
C ARG A 77 1.63 -7.93 -6.44
N VAL A 78 0.71 -6.98 -6.26
CA VAL A 78 1.06 -5.61 -5.87
C VAL A 78 1.61 -5.58 -4.45
N LYS A 79 1.03 -6.36 -3.53
CA LYS A 79 1.56 -6.48 -2.17
C LYS A 79 3.00 -6.96 -2.17
N ILE A 80 3.33 -8.02 -2.91
CA ILE A 80 4.70 -8.52 -3.06
C ILE A 80 5.63 -7.44 -3.60
N ILE A 81 5.23 -6.72 -4.66
CA ILE A 81 6.04 -5.64 -5.23
C ILE A 81 6.31 -4.55 -4.19
N LYS A 82 5.29 -4.13 -3.43
CA LYS A 82 5.44 -3.11 -2.37
C LYS A 82 6.38 -3.58 -1.26
N ARG A 83 6.25 -4.83 -0.81
CA ARG A 83 7.16 -5.45 0.17
C ARG A 83 8.61 -5.38 -0.28
N GLU A 84 8.88 -5.75 -1.53
CA GLU A 84 10.24 -5.68 -2.09
C GLU A 84 10.79 -4.26 -2.20
N GLN A 85 9.95 -3.28 -2.51
CA GLN A 85 10.40 -1.88 -2.59
C GLN A 85 10.66 -1.28 -1.20
N VAL A 86 9.85 -1.61 -0.20
CA VAL A 86 10.10 -1.21 1.20
C VAL A 86 11.38 -1.84 1.70
N ARG A 87 11.59 -3.14 1.46
CA ARG A 87 12.83 -3.84 1.78
C ARG A 87 14.03 -3.09 1.19
N LYS A 88 14.01 -2.79 -0.10
CA LYS A 88 15.08 -2.03 -0.77
C LYS A 88 15.29 -0.67 -0.12
N LEU A 89 14.24 0.11 0.13
CA LEU A 89 14.36 1.42 0.77
C LEU A 89 14.96 1.33 2.17
N ILE A 90 14.54 0.38 3.00
CA ILE A 90 15.09 0.23 4.36
C ILE A 90 16.59 -0.08 4.30
N TYR A 91 17.02 -1.03 3.45
CA TYR A 91 18.44 -1.35 3.31
C TYR A 91 19.26 -0.20 2.74
N THR A 92 18.76 0.50 1.71
CA THR A 92 19.44 1.67 1.15
C THR A 92 19.52 2.81 2.17
N GLY A 93 18.47 3.03 2.96
CA GLY A 93 18.47 4.04 4.02
C GLY A 93 19.48 3.74 5.13
N LEU A 94 19.66 2.46 5.49
CA LEU A 94 20.70 2.03 6.41
C LEU A 94 22.11 2.30 5.86
N GLN A 95 22.32 2.04 4.56
CA GLN A 95 23.61 2.28 3.90
C GLN A 95 23.96 3.77 3.78
N ASN A 96 22.96 4.61 3.51
CA ASN A 96 23.15 6.04 3.30
C ASN A 96 23.11 6.87 4.59
N GLY A 97 22.73 6.27 5.72
CA GLY A 97 22.56 6.96 7.00
C GLY A 97 21.22 7.68 7.17
N ASP A 98 20.26 7.45 6.26
CA ASP A 98 18.89 7.97 6.36
C ASP A 98 18.07 7.22 7.43
N VAL A 99 18.45 5.98 7.73
CA VAL A 99 17.79 5.10 8.71
C VAL A 99 18.74 4.85 9.87
N SER A 100 18.20 4.83 11.09
CA SER A 100 18.97 4.53 12.31
C SER A 100 19.74 3.20 12.18
N PRO A 101 21.04 3.16 12.49
CA PRO A 101 21.85 1.94 12.42
C PRO A 101 21.41 0.87 13.43
N ASP A 102 20.66 1.26 14.48
CA ASP A 102 20.15 0.35 15.49
C ASP A 102 18.84 -0.36 15.06
N LEU A 103 18.25 0.08 13.94
CA LEU A 103 17.03 -0.54 13.43
C LEU A 103 17.33 -1.95 12.91
N ASN A 104 16.65 -2.97 13.45
CA ASN A 104 16.64 -4.29 12.84
C ASN A 104 15.76 -4.27 11.57
N PRO A 105 16.34 -4.40 10.36
CA PRO A 105 15.57 -4.26 9.12
C PRO A 105 14.51 -5.34 8.95
N ALA A 106 14.77 -6.58 9.40
CA ALA A 106 13.80 -7.67 9.29
C ALA A 106 12.55 -7.41 10.14
N VAL A 107 12.74 -6.88 11.36
CA VAL A 107 11.64 -6.48 12.24
C VAL A 107 10.89 -5.29 11.65
N ALA A 108 11.59 -4.26 11.18
CA ALA A 108 10.95 -3.07 10.62
C ALA A 108 10.07 -3.39 9.39
N ILE A 109 10.57 -4.24 8.49
CA ILE A 109 9.82 -4.72 7.32
C ILE A 109 8.59 -5.52 7.77
N LEU A 110 8.73 -6.45 8.73
CA LEU A 110 7.60 -7.22 9.24
C LEU A 110 6.52 -6.31 9.84
N VAL A 111 6.91 -5.34 10.67
CA VAL A 111 5.97 -4.40 11.31
C VAL A 111 5.25 -3.59 10.24
N PHE A 112 5.98 -3.03 9.27
CA PHE A 112 5.37 -2.31 8.15
C PHE A 112 4.34 -3.19 7.43
N GLU A 113 4.73 -4.41 7.04
CA GLU A 113 3.87 -5.32 6.28
C GLU A 113 2.57 -5.65 7.00
N ARG A 114 2.68 -6.08 8.26
CA ARG A 114 1.53 -6.50 9.06
C ARG A 114 0.62 -5.33 9.41
N THR A 115 1.20 -4.16 9.65
CA THR A 115 0.43 -2.94 9.92
C THR A 115 -0.34 -2.51 8.68
N MET A 116 0.30 -2.49 7.51
CA MET A 116 -0.36 -2.10 6.26
C MET A 116 -1.45 -3.09 5.82
N ASP A 117 -1.30 -4.38 6.12
CA ASP A 117 -2.34 -5.39 5.87
C ASP A 117 -3.57 -5.21 6.78
N ALA A 118 -3.41 -4.68 8.00
CA ALA A 118 -4.48 -4.59 8.99
C ALA A 118 -5.13 -3.21 9.10
N VAL A 119 -4.38 -2.12 8.89
CA VAL A 119 -4.83 -0.75 9.18
C VAL A 119 -5.95 -0.26 8.28
N LEU A 120 -6.09 -0.84 7.08
CA LEU A 120 -7.14 -0.49 6.12
C LEU A 120 -8.35 -1.43 6.17
N GLU A 121 -8.35 -2.40 7.09
CA GLU A 121 -9.51 -3.26 7.30
C GLU A 121 -10.66 -2.44 7.92
N GLU A 122 -11.86 -2.61 7.36
CA GLU A 122 -13.05 -1.81 7.72
C GLU A 122 -13.39 -1.87 9.22
N GLY A 123 -13.16 -3.02 9.86
CA GLY A 123 -13.36 -3.19 11.29
C GLY A 123 -12.48 -2.25 12.11
N PHE A 124 -11.18 -2.20 11.81
CA PHE A 124 -10.25 -1.31 12.49
C PHE A 124 -10.61 0.17 12.27
N LEU A 125 -10.90 0.56 11.04
CA LEU A 125 -11.26 1.93 10.70
C LEU A 125 -12.54 2.38 11.40
N THR A 126 -13.58 1.54 11.39
CA THR A 126 -14.88 1.85 12.00
C THR A 126 -14.80 1.91 13.52
N GLU A 127 -14.16 0.93 14.15
CA GLU A 127 -14.00 0.87 15.62
C GLU A 127 -13.26 2.08 16.18
N ASN A 128 -12.34 2.66 15.40
CA ASN A 128 -11.51 3.78 15.81
C ASN A 128 -11.95 5.12 15.21
N ASN A 129 -13.05 5.17 14.45
CA ASN A 129 -13.55 6.35 13.77
C ASN A 129 -12.47 7.06 12.92
N LEU A 130 -11.73 6.26 12.12
CA LEU A 130 -10.64 6.74 11.27
C LEU A 130 -11.03 6.66 9.79
N THR A 131 -10.69 7.72 9.04
CA THR A 131 -10.61 7.62 7.59
C THR A 131 -9.34 6.84 7.18
N PRO A 132 -9.30 6.25 5.97
CA PRO A 132 -8.12 5.52 5.49
C PRO A 132 -6.86 6.39 5.50
N LYS A 133 -7.01 7.67 5.14
CA LYS A 133 -5.90 8.63 5.14
C LYS A 133 -5.35 8.86 6.54
N GLN A 134 -6.23 9.14 7.51
CA GLN A 134 -5.82 9.34 8.91
C GLN A 134 -5.13 8.10 9.47
N ALA A 135 -5.62 6.91 9.14
CA ALA A 135 -5.03 5.67 9.60
C ALA A 135 -3.60 5.46 9.03
N LEU A 136 -3.39 5.74 7.73
CA LEU A 136 -2.05 5.69 7.13
C LEU A 136 -1.10 6.78 7.66
N GLU A 137 -1.61 7.99 7.90
CA GLU A 137 -0.83 9.07 8.54
C GLU A 137 -0.39 8.65 9.96
N ALA A 138 -1.29 8.07 10.75
CA ALA A 138 -0.96 7.59 12.09
C ALA A 138 0.08 6.45 12.07
N VAL A 139 -0.01 5.54 11.10
CA VAL A 139 1.00 4.49 10.90
C VAL A 139 2.35 5.09 10.53
N LYS A 140 2.38 6.05 9.59
CA LYS A 140 3.60 6.75 9.20
C LYS A 140 4.27 7.38 10.42
N ASP A 141 3.51 8.16 11.19
CA ASP A 141 4.05 8.88 12.33
C ASP A 141 4.57 7.93 13.41
N THR A 142 3.84 6.85 13.66
CA THR A 142 4.26 5.81 14.62
C THR A 142 5.54 5.09 14.17
N LEU A 143 5.65 4.73 12.89
CA LEU A 143 6.82 4.01 12.38
C LEU A 143 8.07 4.88 12.25
N LEU A 144 7.90 6.17 11.91
CA LEU A 144 9.02 7.08 11.70
C LEU A 144 9.49 7.78 12.97
N TYR A 145 8.55 8.16 13.84
CA TYR A 145 8.83 8.99 15.01
C TYR A 145 8.68 8.22 16.32
N GLY A 146 7.99 7.07 16.31
CA GLY A 146 7.77 6.26 17.50
C GLY A 146 6.78 6.90 18.47
N ILE A 147 6.70 6.31 19.67
CA ILE A 147 5.75 6.72 20.73
C ILE A 147 6.40 7.53 21.85
N LEU A 148 7.73 7.55 21.93
CA LEU A 148 8.45 8.27 22.96
C LEU A 148 8.61 9.73 22.59
N ARG A 149 8.30 10.63 23.52
CA ARG A 149 8.62 12.04 23.38
C ARG A 149 10.14 12.20 23.48
N ARG A 150 10.77 12.66 22.40
CA ARG A 150 12.19 13.05 22.41
C ARG A 150 12.36 14.42 23.04
#